data_AF-A0A7J8PNP8-F1
#
_entry.id   AF-A0A7J8PNP8-F1
#
_cell.length_a   1.000
_cell.length_b   1.000
_cell.length_c   1.000
_cell.angle_alpha   90.00
_cell.angle_beta   90.00
_cell.angle_gamma   90.00
#
_symmetry.space_group_name_H-M   'P 1'
#
loop_
_entity.id
_entity.type
_entity.pdbx_description
1 polymer ?
#
loop_
_entity_poly.entity_id
_entity_poly.type
_entity_poly.pdbx_seq_one_letter_code
_entity_poly.pdbx_strand_id
1 'polypeptide(L)'
;MTEVQSIFKLEPIENFEAEEIKRLFNVGTIDRNQAQVYNFLTDRTMLYTPQVLQECRITSTFVVGSEVPIGFKHCINEHQISFSLPPPSHPEEKIHYFNFCIVFSILSDQIMEFAPSARIFNETKRIMWNHRSCFMGIPKTKDNTLLWLIHWPAMDFQLEGGALVSCMVEPVHLTIRNFGITYKFEDNIRYQYDFTRSF
;
A
#
# COMPACT_ATOMS: atom_id res chain seq x y z
N MET A 1 -5.14 14.51 31.77
CA MET A 1 -4.93 14.83 30.36
C MET A 1 -3.63 14.15 29.96
N THR A 2 -3.73 13.02 29.28
CA THR A 2 -2.57 12.19 28.94
C THR A 2 -2.33 12.35 27.45
N GLU A 3 -1.19 12.93 27.12
CA GLU A 3 -0.74 13.21 25.76
C GLU A 3 -0.46 11.87 25.06
N VAL A 4 -1.25 11.51 24.05
CA VAL A 4 -1.04 10.31 23.24
C VAL A 4 0.05 10.62 22.21
N GLN A 5 1.30 10.67 22.66
CA GLN A 5 2.47 10.60 21.81
C GLN A 5 2.62 9.15 21.29
N SER A 6 1.94 8.78 20.20
CA SER A 6 2.31 7.64 19.34
C SER A 6 1.25 7.39 18.28
N ILE A 7 1.21 8.20 17.21
CA ILE A 7 0.38 7.86 16.03
C ILE A 7 1.24 7.74 14.76
N PHE A 8 2.41 8.36 14.70
CA PHE A 8 3.26 8.34 13.51
C PHE A 8 4.73 8.22 13.89
N LYS A 9 5.43 7.31 13.21
CA LYS A 9 6.89 7.24 13.23
C LYS A 9 7.37 7.61 11.83
N LEU A 10 7.91 8.82 11.69
CA LEU A 10 8.69 9.22 10.52
C LEU A 10 10.15 8.89 10.88
N GLU A 11 10.62 7.69 10.59
CA GLU A 11 12.05 7.39 10.74
C GLU A 11 12.76 7.80 9.45
N PRO A 12 13.70 8.75 9.49
CA PRO A 12 14.63 8.92 8.39
C PRO A 12 15.69 7.81 8.51
N ILE A 13 15.65 6.81 7.63
CA ILE A 13 16.73 5.82 7.55
C ILE A 13 17.41 5.96 6.20
N GLU A 14 18.34 6.90 6.13
CA GLU A 14 19.15 7.18 4.95
C GLU A 14 19.80 5.87 4.43
N ASN A 15 19.57 5.57 3.14
CA ASN A 15 19.96 4.38 2.36
C ASN A 15 19.21 3.06 2.59
N PHE A 16 18.35 2.93 3.60
CA PHE A 16 17.55 1.70 3.79
C PHE A 16 16.24 1.73 2.98
N GLU A 17 15.71 2.92 2.72
CA GLU A 17 14.35 3.11 2.21
C GLU A 17 14.17 2.69 0.74
N ALA A 18 15.14 2.93 -0.14
CA ALA A 18 14.98 2.55 -1.54
C ALA A 18 14.98 1.02 -1.73
N GLU A 19 15.90 0.30 -1.07
CA GLU A 19 15.92 -1.16 -1.12
C GLU A 19 14.73 -1.77 -0.36
N GLU A 20 14.26 -1.12 0.70
CA GLU A 20 13.03 -1.53 1.38
C GLU A 20 11.79 -1.34 0.51
N ILE A 21 11.65 -0.21 -0.19
CA ILE A 21 10.56 0.02 -1.16
C ILE A 21 10.64 -1.02 -2.29
N LYS A 22 11.84 -1.27 -2.84
CA LYS A 22 12.03 -2.33 -3.85
C LYS A 22 11.60 -3.69 -3.32
N ARG A 23 12.02 -4.04 -2.11
CA ARG A 23 11.69 -5.32 -1.45
C ARG A 23 10.21 -5.45 -1.15
N LEU A 24 9.60 -4.42 -0.54
CA LEU A 24 8.20 -4.42 -0.12
C LEU A 24 7.26 -4.43 -1.31
N PHE A 25 7.55 -3.63 -2.35
CA PHE A 25 6.65 -3.42 -3.48
C PHE A 25 7.04 -4.17 -4.75
N ASN A 26 8.14 -4.92 -4.72
CA ASN A 26 8.69 -5.66 -5.85
C ASN A 26 8.90 -4.77 -7.09
N VAL A 27 9.45 -3.57 -6.87
CA VAL A 27 9.81 -2.61 -7.93
C VAL A 27 11.29 -2.77 -8.28
N GLY A 28 11.62 -2.88 -9.58
CA GLY A 28 13.02 -3.09 -10.02
C GLY A 28 13.88 -1.83 -9.96
N THR A 29 13.27 -0.67 -10.27
CA THR A 29 13.89 0.65 -10.19
C THR A 29 12.92 1.60 -9.49
N ILE A 30 13.48 2.52 -8.70
CA ILE A 30 12.72 3.62 -8.09
C ILE A 30 13.31 4.89 -8.66
N ASP A 31 12.47 5.70 -9.29
CA ASP A 31 12.85 7.06 -9.62
C ASP A 31 13.06 7.83 -8.31
N ARG A 32 14.31 8.24 -8.05
CA ARG A 32 14.69 9.01 -6.86
C ARG A 32 14.36 10.49 -7.00
N ASN A 33 13.75 10.91 -8.11
CA ASN A 33 13.26 12.26 -8.28
C ASN A 33 12.30 12.61 -7.15
N GLN A 34 12.48 13.81 -6.60
CA GLN A 34 11.58 14.35 -5.60
C GLN A 34 10.17 14.50 -6.18
N ALA A 35 9.19 13.97 -5.44
CA ALA A 35 7.79 14.27 -5.61
C ALA A 35 7.39 15.39 -4.65
N GLN A 36 6.24 16.01 -4.87
CA GLN A 36 5.61 16.81 -3.81
C GLN A 36 4.62 15.91 -3.08
N VAL A 37 4.55 16.04 -1.76
CA VAL A 37 3.54 15.37 -0.95
C VAL A 37 2.84 16.41 -0.09
N TYR A 38 1.51 16.34 -0.07
CA TYR A 38 0.67 17.13 0.81
C TYR A 38 0.27 16.33 2.03
N ASN A 39 0.38 16.93 3.21
CA ASN A 39 0.00 16.35 4.50
C ASN A 39 -1.29 17.00 5.02
N PHE A 40 -2.37 16.21 5.09
CA PHE A 40 -3.70 16.66 5.51
C PHE A 40 -3.79 16.98 7.01
N LEU A 41 -2.87 16.48 7.83
CA LEU A 41 -2.87 16.77 9.28
C LEU A 41 -2.27 18.14 9.58
N THR A 42 -1.27 18.53 8.80
CA THR A 42 -0.54 19.80 9.01
C THR A 42 -0.93 20.89 8.03
N ASP A 43 -1.72 20.56 7.00
CA ASP A 43 -2.06 21.46 5.89
C ASP A 43 -0.80 22.05 5.24
N ARG A 44 0.13 21.18 4.85
CA ARG A 44 1.42 21.58 4.26
C ARG A 44 1.81 20.70 3.10
N THR A 45 2.34 21.34 2.06
CA THR A 45 3.05 20.67 0.97
C THR A 45 4.54 20.66 1.27
N MET A 46 5.18 19.51 1.06
CA MET A 46 6.60 19.30 1.29
C MET A 46 7.23 18.64 0.07
N LEU A 47 8.48 19.02 -0.23
CA LEU A 47 9.32 18.24 -1.14
C LEU A 47 9.61 16.90 -0.47
N TYR A 48 9.33 15.85 -1.21
CA TYR A 48 9.34 14.48 -0.72
C TYR A 48 10.33 13.68 -1.55
N THR A 49 11.46 13.36 -0.96
CA THR A 49 12.29 12.27 -1.46
C THR A 49 11.54 10.97 -1.15
N PRO A 50 11.42 10.03 -2.10
CA PRO A 50 10.72 8.78 -1.83
C PRO A 50 11.27 8.03 -0.62
N GLN A 51 10.53 8.15 0.48
CA GLN A 51 10.76 7.47 1.74
C GLN A 51 9.52 6.65 2.12
N VAL A 52 9.60 5.88 3.18
CA VAL A 52 8.49 5.05 3.64
C VAL A 52 7.64 5.83 4.65
N LEU A 53 6.33 5.89 4.42
CA LEU A 53 5.34 6.45 5.36
C LEU A 53 4.70 5.30 6.12
N GLN A 54 4.59 5.44 7.45
CA GLN A 54 3.92 4.43 8.27
C GLN A 54 2.72 5.03 9.00
N GLU A 55 1.53 4.50 8.70
CA GLU A 55 0.25 4.95 9.23
C GLU A 55 -0.55 3.73 9.70
N CYS A 56 -0.84 3.61 11.00
CA CYS A 56 -1.63 2.50 11.55
C CYS A 56 -1.11 1.10 11.12
N ARG A 57 0.21 0.89 11.13
CA ARG A 57 0.94 -0.32 10.66
C ARG A 57 0.92 -0.53 9.14
N ILE A 58 0.19 0.29 8.39
CA ILE A 58 0.23 0.31 6.92
C ILE A 58 1.44 1.12 6.51
N THR A 59 2.15 0.57 5.53
CA THR A 59 3.37 1.17 5.01
C THR A 59 3.08 1.66 3.60
N SER A 60 3.27 2.95 3.30
CA SER A 60 2.98 3.50 1.98
C SER A 60 4.08 4.44 1.49
N THR A 61 4.10 4.71 0.18
CA THR A 61 4.99 5.73 -0.40
C THR A 61 4.45 6.26 -1.71
N PHE A 62 4.99 7.40 -2.14
CA PHE A 62 4.71 8.02 -3.43
C PHE A 62 5.99 8.08 -4.25
N VAL A 63 5.96 7.52 -5.45
CA VAL A 63 7.09 7.53 -6.38
C VAL A 63 6.64 7.99 -7.76
N VAL A 64 7.55 8.58 -8.53
CA VAL A 64 7.28 8.92 -9.93
C VAL A 64 7.22 7.61 -10.74
N GLY A 65 6.16 7.46 -11.55
CA GLY A 65 5.97 6.29 -12.39
C GLY A 65 4.60 6.28 -13.06
N SER A 66 4.50 5.55 -14.16
CA SER A 66 3.32 5.54 -15.05
C SER A 66 2.71 4.17 -15.25
N GLU A 67 3.30 3.11 -14.67
CA GLU A 67 2.90 1.73 -14.90
C GLU A 67 2.95 0.92 -13.61
N VAL A 68 2.07 -0.07 -13.51
CA VAL A 68 2.10 -1.06 -12.45
C VAL A 68 3.27 -2.03 -12.70
N PRO A 69 4.12 -2.32 -11.70
CA PRO A 69 5.23 -3.27 -11.86
C PRO A 69 4.76 -4.67 -12.26
N ILE A 70 5.59 -5.39 -13.03
CA ILE A 70 5.31 -6.76 -13.53
C ILE A 70 4.98 -7.77 -12.41
N GLY A 71 5.45 -7.52 -11.18
CA GLY A 71 5.21 -8.39 -10.03
C GLY A 71 3.79 -8.37 -9.44
N PHE A 72 2.90 -7.51 -9.93
CA PHE A 72 1.51 -7.45 -9.46
C PHE A 72 0.65 -8.50 -10.16
N LYS A 73 -0.12 -9.27 -9.37
CA LYS A 73 -0.87 -10.44 -9.86
C LYS A 73 -2.14 -10.05 -10.62
N HIS A 74 -2.81 -8.99 -10.16
CA HIS A 74 -4.06 -8.52 -10.71
C HIS A 74 -3.91 -7.05 -11.10
N CYS A 75 -4.23 -6.69 -12.34
CA CYS A 75 -4.10 -5.32 -12.85
C CYS A 75 -5.32 -4.93 -13.68
N ILE A 76 -5.81 -3.70 -13.54
CA ILE A 76 -6.94 -3.17 -14.30
C ILE A 76 -6.79 -1.65 -14.53
N ASN A 77 -7.40 -1.12 -15.57
CA ASN A 77 -7.44 0.33 -15.86
C ASN A 77 -8.68 1.01 -15.23
N GLU A 78 -9.11 0.50 -14.07
CA GLU A 78 -10.24 0.96 -13.30
C GLU A 78 -9.82 1.18 -11.84
N HIS A 79 -10.74 1.66 -11.00
CA HIS A 79 -10.48 1.98 -9.59
C HIS A 79 -10.90 0.85 -8.63
N GLN A 80 -11.47 -0.23 -9.13
CA GLN A 80 -11.86 -1.41 -8.36
C GLN A 80 -11.46 -2.68 -9.10
N ILE A 81 -11.03 -3.69 -8.33
CA ILE A 81 -10.72 -5.02 -8.83
C ILE A 81 -11.26 -6.07 -7.88
N SER A 82 -11.90 -7.10 -8.42
CA SER A 82 -12.47 -8.20 -7.64
C SER A 82 -11.91 -9.54 -8.11
N PHE A 83 -11.54 -10.40 -7.17
CA PHE A 83 -10.99 -11.73 -7.44
C PHE A 83 -11.28 -12.68 -6.28
N SER A 84 -11.33 -13.98 -6.59
CA SER A 84 -11.38 -15.01 -5.56
C SER A 84 -9.98 -15.31 -5.06
N LEU A 85 -9.83 -15.43 -3.74
CA LEU A 85 -8.60 -15.92 -3.15
C LEU A 85 -8.40 -17.39 -3.52
N PRO A 86 -7.16 -17.83 -3.80
CA PRO A 86 -6.91 -19.24 -4.07
C PRO A 86 -7.26 -20.06 -2.82
N PRO A 87 -7.63 -21.34 -2.99
CA PRO A 87 -7.81 -22.25 -1.86
C PRO A 87 -6.53 -22.29 -1.01
N PRO A 88 -6.62 -22.37 0.33
CA PRO A 88 -5.44 -22.47 1.15
C PRO A 88 -4.80 -23.86 0.96
N SER A 89 -3.48 -23.90 0.93
CA SER A 89 -2.67 -25.11 0.88
C SER A 89 -2.79 -25.92 2.18
N HIS A 90 -3.03 -25.25 3.31
CA HIS A 90 -3.28 -25.86 4.61
C HIS A 90 -4.22 -25.01 5.49
N PRO A 91 -4.91 -25.59 6.49
CA PRO A 91 -5.95 -24.88 7.27
C PRO A 91 -5.49 -23.61 8.00
N GLU A 92 -4.20 -23.51 8.33
CA GLU A 92 -3.62 -22.35 9.03
C GLU A 92 -3.13 -21.26 8.07
N GLU A 93 -3.23 -21.45 6.75
CA GLU A 93 -2.69 -20.49 5.77
C GLU A 93 -3.57 -19.23 5.75
N LYS A 94 -2.96 -18.09 6.04
CA LYS A 94 -3.63 -16.79 6.04
C LYS A 94 -2.88 -15.83 5.16
N ILE A 95 -3.60 -14.84 4.63
CA ILE A 95 -2.96 -13.75 3.90
C ILE A 95 -2.17 -12.91 4.88
N HIS A 96 -0.87 -12.79 4.62
CA HIS A 96 0.04 -12.00 5.42
C HIS A 96 -0.12 -10.51 5.14
N TYR A 97 -0.15 -10.14 3.86
CA TYR A 97 -0.34 -8.76 3.43
C TYR A 97 -0.90 -8.65 2.01
N PHE A 98 -1.43 -7.47 1.71
CA PHE A 98 -1.67 -6.98 0.34
C PHE A 98 -0.67 -5.89 -0.01
N ASN A 99 -0.28 -5.84 -1.27
CA ASN A 99 0.38 -4.69 -1.87
C ASN A 99 -0.55 -4.08 -2.92
N PHE A 100 -0.72 -2.78 -2.85
CA PHE A 100 -1.41 -1.97 -3.84
C PHE A 100 -0.39 -1.15 -4.61
N CYS A 101 -0.61 -1.02 -5.92
CA CYS A 101 0.07 -0.05 -6.76
C CYS A 101 -0.99 0.74 -7.54
N ILE A 102 -1.19 2.00 -7.16
CA ILE A 102 -2.15 2.88 -7.78
C ILE A 102 -1.40 3.86 -8.67
N VAL A 103 -1.57 3.76 -9.98
CA VAL A 103 -1.09 4.78 -10.93
C VAL A 103 -2.17 5.84 -11.08
N PHE A 104 -1.87 7.08 -10.70
CA PHE A 104 -2.86 8.16 -10.77
C PHE A 104 -2.28 9.47 -11.32
N SER A 105 -3.17 10.28 -11.89
CA SER A 105 -2.93 11.69 -12.21
C SER A 105 -3.99 12.57 -11.50
N ILE A 106 -3.70 13.85 -11.35
CA ILE A 106 -4.64 14.81 -10.73
C ILE A 106 -5.64 15.30 -11.78
N LEU A 107 -6.94 15.24 -11.46
CA LEU A 107 -8.02 15.75 -12.31
C LEU A 107 -8.38 17.21 -12.00
N SER A 108 -8.31 17.61 -10.72
CA SER A 108 -8.72 18.93 -10.24
C SER A 108 -7.74 19.48 -9.22
N ASP A 109 -7.62 20.81 -9.14
CA ASP A 109 -6.78 21.48 -8.13
C ASP A 109 -7.38 21.40 -6.71
N GLN A 110 -8.60 20.86 -6.56
CA GLN A 110 -9.30 20.61 -5.29
C GLN A 110 -8.82 19.34 -4.55
N ILE A 111 -7.72 18.72 -4.97
CA ILE A 111 -7.16 17.51 -4.31
C ILE A 111 -6.89 17.67 -2.81
N MET A 112 -6.78 18.90 -2.31
CA MET A 112 -6.50 19.19 -0.89
C MET A 112 -7.75 19.04 0.00
N GLU A 113 -8.95 18.85 -0.58
CA GLU A 113 -10.21 18.70 0.16
C GLU A 113 -10.45 17.26 0.64
N PHE A 114 -9.89 16.26 -0.05
CA PHE A 114 -10.16 14.85 0.22
C PHE A 114 -8.88 14.00 0.29
N ALA A 115 -8.61 13.47 1.48
CA ALA A 115 -7.56 12.50 1.71
C ALA A 115 -7.81 11.22 0.89
N PRO A 116 -6.80 10.72 0.13
CA PRO A 116 -6.95 9.53 -0.69
C PRO A 116 -7.19 8.30 0.18
N SER A 117 -7.99 7.37 -0.34
CA SER A 117 -8.34 6.15 0.39
C SER A 117 -8.27 4.90 -0.48
N ALA A 118 -7.87 3.80 0.16
CA ALA A 118 -7.85 2.47 -0.41
C ALA A 118 -8.64 1.52 0.51
N ARG A 119 -9.29 0.53 -0.09
CA ARG A 119 -10.19 -0.40 0.60
C ARG A 119 -9.96 -1.83 0.18
N ILE A 120 -10.15 -2.73 1.14
CA ILE A 120 -10.29 -4.17 0.93
C ILE A 120 -11.66 -4.56 1.45
N PHE A 121 -12.44 -5.24 0.64
CA PHE A 121 -13.77 -5.71 0.99
C PHE A 121 -13.86 -7.22 0.78
N ASN A 122 -14.10 -7.95 1.86
CA ASN A 122 -14.50 -9.35 1.76
C ASN A 122 -15.99 -9.39 1.43
N GLU A 123 -16.32 -9.66 0.18
CA GLU A 123 -17.69 -9.74 -0.34
C GLU A 123 -18.47 -10.89 0.31
N THR A 124 -17.79 -12.01 0.54
CA THR A 124 -18.38 -13.22 1.14
C THR A 124 -18.86 -12.97 2.57
N LYS A 125 -18.04 -12.28 3.39
CA LYS A 125 -18.35 -11.98 4.80
C LYS A 125 -18.97 -10.59 5.00
N ARG A 126 -19.02 -9.77 3.96
CA ARG A 126 -19.46 -8.36 3.99
C ARG A 126 -18.70 -7.52 5.01
N ILE A 127 -17.39 -7.70 5.08
CA ILE A 127 -16.49 -6.95 5.98
C ILE A 127 -15.56 -6.09 5.14
N MET A 128 -15.45 -4.80 5.48
CA MET A 128 -14.61 -3.82 4.81
C MET A 128 -13.51 -3.30 5.73
N TRP A 129 -12.31 -3.19 5.20
CA TRP A 129 -11.19 -2.46 5.78
C TRP A 129 -10.88 -1.24 4.92
N ASN A 130 -10.66 -0.10 5.56
CA ASN A 130 -10.43 1.19 4.89
C ASN A 130 -9.13 1.81 5.40
N HIS A 131 -8.27 2.20 4.47
CA HIS A 131 -7.06 2.98 4.72
C HIS A 131 -7.25 4.35 4.11
N ARG A 132 -7.38 5.37 4.95
CA ARG A 132 -7.37 6.77 4.55
C ARG A 132 -6.00 7.34 4.86
N SER A 133 -5.25 7.70 3.83
CA SER A 133 -3.90 8.24 3.99
C SER A 133 -3.96 9.69 4.44
N CYS A 134 -3.09 10.07 5.37
CA CYS A 134 -2.88 11.46 5.77
C CYS A 134 -2.01 12.23 4.77
N PHE A 135 -1.54 11.55 3.73
CA PHE A 135 -0.63 12.07 2.72
C PHE A 135 -1.19 11.90 1.30
N MET A 136 -0.85 12.82 0.41
CA MET A 136 -1.18 12.75 -1.01
C MET A 136 0.01 13.18 -1.87
N GLY A 137 0.44 12.31 -2.78
CA GLY A 137 1.43 12.67 -3.79
C GLY A 137 0.85 13.66 -4.81
N ILE A 138 1.60 14.71 -5.10
CA ILE A 138 1.28 15.73 -6.09
C ILE A 138 2.24 15.57 -7.28
N PRO A 139 1.76 15.10 -8.45
CA PRO A 139 2.56 15.07 -9.67
C PRO A 139 3.01 16.48 -10.08
N LYS A 140 4.18 16.58 -10.74
CA LYS A 140 4.75 17.88 -11.15
C LYS A 140 3.85 18.67 -12.11
N THR A 141 3.06 17.98 -12.92
CA THR A 141 2.08 18.57 -13.84
C THR A 141 0.81 17.71 -13.83
N LYS A 142 -0.31 18.22 -14.35
CA LYS A 142 -1.59 17.49 -14.39
C LYS A 142 -1.54 16.19 -15.22
N ASP A 143 -0.68 16.15 -16.24
CA ASP A 143 -0.52 14.98 -17.11
C ASP A 143 0.54 13.98 -16.59
N ASN A 144 1.38 14.39 -15.64
CA ASN A 144 2.30 13.48 -14.97
C ASN A 144 1.53 12.53 -14.05
N THR A 145 2.03 11.30 -13.96
CA THR A 145 1.52 10.28 -13.06
C THR A 145 2.47 10.04 -11.89
N LEU A 146 1.89 9.62 -10.77
CA LEU A 146 2.60 9.06 -9.62
C LEU A 146 2.06 7.66 -9.33
N LEU A 147 2.90 6.85 -8.70
CA LEU A 147 2.50 5.62 -8.04
C LEU A 147 2.25 5.92 -6.57
N TRP A 148 1.08 5.54 -6.07
CA TRP A 148 0.86 5.34 -4.65
C TRP A 148 1.00 3.85 -4.35
N LEU A 149 2.06 3.51 -3.62
CA LEU A 149 2.39 2.14 -3.24
C LEU A 149 1.95 1.92 -1.79
N ILE A 150 1.19 0.87 -1.51
CA ILE A 150 0.67 0.57 -0.17
C ILE A 150 0.93 -0.89 0.17
N HIS A 151 1.62 -1.13 1.28
CA HIS A 151 1.86 -2.44 1.87
C HIS A 151 0.98 -2.51 3.12
N TRP A 152 -0.03 -3.36 3.04
CA TRP A 152 -1.10 -3.45 4.01
C TRP A 152 -1.08 -4.82 4.70
N PRO A 153 -0.53 -4.91 5.93
CA PRO A 153 -0.60 -6.13 6.72
C PRO A 153 -2.05 -6.56 6.94
N ALA A 154 -2.35 -7.84 6.66
CA ALA A 154 -3.71 -8.38 6.64
C ALA A 154 -3.93 -9.53 7.63
N MET A 155 -3.02 -9.71 8.59
CA MET A 155 -3.05 -10.82 9.57
C MET A 155 -4.35 -10.87 10.39
N ASP A 156 -4.92 -9.69 10.69
CA ASP A 156 -6.16 -9.57 11.45
C ASP A 156 -7.42 -9.61 10.56
N PHE A 157 -7.24 -9.78 9.24
CA PHE A 157 -8.35 -9.75 8.29
C PHE A 157 -8.97 -11.14 8.18
N GLN A 158 -10.29 -11.17 8.11
CA GLN A 158 -11.06 -12.41 7.97
C GLN A 158 -11.11 -12.82 6.50
N LEU A 159 -9.96 -13.14 5.91
CA LEU A 159 -9.79 -13.48 4.50
C LEU A 159 -9.38 -14.95 4.37
N GLU A 160 -10.38 -15.80 4.16
CA GLU A 160 -10.22 -17.24 3.96
C GLU A 160 -10.01 -17.54 2.47
N GLY A 161 -9.27 -18.61 2.16
CA GLY A 161 -9.11 -19.03 0.77
C GLY A 161 -10.47 -19.39 0.14
N GLY A 162 -10.65 -19.02 -1.12
CA GLY A 162 -11.94 -19.09 -1.81
C GLY A 162 -12.88 -17.91 -1.58
N ALA A 163 -12.61 -17.02 -0.61
CA ALA A 163 -13.43 -15.81 -0.43
C ALA A 163 -13.32 -14.89 -1.64
N LEU A 164 -14.45 -14.26 -1.99
CA LEU A 164 -14.47 -13.20 -3.00
C LEU A 164 -14.02 -11.89 -2.34
N VAL A 165 -12.99 -11.27 -2.90
CA VAL A 165 -12.38 -10.05 -2.37
C VAL A 165 -12.41 -8.96 -3.44
N SER A 166 -12.85 -7.78 -3.04
CA SER A 166 -12.82 -6.56 -3.85
C SER A 166 -11.82 -5.58 -3.24
N CYS A 167 -10.86 -5.11 -4.02
CA CYS A 167 -9.97 -4.01 -3.66
C CYS A 167 -10.41 -2.76 -4.43
N MET A 168 -10.41 -1.59 -3.77
CA MET A 168 -10.89 -0.34 -4.36
C MET A 168 -10.01 0.84 -3.94
N VAL A 169 -9.92 1.84 -4.81
CA VAL A 169 -9.37 3.16 -4.53
C VAL A 169 -10.47 4.18 -4.76
N GLU A 170 -10.64 5.16 -3.87
CA GLU A 170 -11.60 6.25 -4.10
C GLU A 170 -11.00 7.31 -5.04
N PRO A 171 -11.53 7.51 -6.26
CA PRO A 171 -10.93 8.40 -7.26
C PRO A 171 -11.33 9.88 -7.08
N VAL A 172 -11.46 10.36 -5.84
CA VAL A 172 -11.93 11.75 -5.59
C VAL A 172 -10.87 12.75 -6.06
N HIS A 173 -11.19 13.50 -7.11
CA HIS A 173 -10.27 14.40 -7.83
C HIS A 173 -9.05 13.72 -8.48
N LEU A 174 -9.06 12.38 -8.59
CA LEU A 174 -7.98 11.60 -9.19
C LEU A 174 -8.48 10.88 -10.45
N THR A 175 -7.62 10.77 -11.45
CA THR A 175 -7.79 9.81 -12.53
C THR A 175 -6.91 8.60 -12.25
N ILE A 176 -7.51 7.45 -11.96
CA ILE A 176 -6.80 6.18 -11.83
C ILE A 176 -6.52 5.67 -13.24
N ARG A 177 -5.23 5.54 -13.57
CA ARG A 177 -4.76 5.10 -14.90
C ARG A 177 -4.58 3.59 -14.95
N ASN A 178 -4.10 3.02 -13.86
CA ASN A 178 -3.89 1.59 -13.71
C ASN A 178 -3.84 1.26 -12.22
N PHE A 179 -4.38 0.11 -11.84
CA PHE A 179 -4.49 -0.34 -10.46
C PHE A 179 -4.06 -1.79 -10.34
N GLY A 180 -2.97 -2.00 -9.61
CA GLY A 180 -2.35 -3.29 -9.36
C GLY A 180 -2.57 -3.79 -7.94
N ILE A 181 -2.87 -5.08 -7.80
CA ILE A 181 -2.91 -5.79 -6.53
C ILE A 181 -2.03 -7.05 -6.58
N THR A 182 -1.25 -7.26 -5.52
CA THR A 182 -0.68 -8.56 -5.19
C THR A 182 -0.82 -8.81 -3.70
N TYR A 183 -0.68 -10.06 -3.30
CA TYR A 183 -0.78 -10.49 -1.91
C TYR A 183 0.10 -11.72 -1.71
N LYS A 184 0.50 -11.91 -0.45
CA LYS A 184 1.30 -13.05 -0.04
C LYS A 184 0.64 -13.74 1.15
N PHE A 185 0.69 -15.06 1.15
CA PHE A 185 0.35 -15.86 2.32
C PHE A 185 1.49 -15.86 3.33
N GLU A 186 1.17 -16.14 4.59
CA GLU A 186 2.19 -16.37 5.61
C GLU A 186 2.96 -17.65 5.28
N ASP A 187 4.28 -17.54 5.08
CA ASP A 187 5.13 -18.71 4.94
C ASP A 187 5.23 -19.37 6.31
N ASN A 188 4.68 -20.58 6.46
CA ASN A 188 4.82 -21.41 7.66
C ASN A 188 6.26 -21.98 7.78
N ILE A 189 7.29 -21.13 7.75
CA ILE A 189 8.63 -21.54 8.20
C ILE A 189 8.63 -21.37 9.72
N ARG A 190 8.11 -22.39 10.41
CA ARG A 190 8.39 -22.60 11.84
C ARG A 190 9.91 -22.67 12.00
N TYR A 191 10.49 -21.66 12.65
CA TYR A 191 11.83 -21.75 13.22
C TYR A 191 11.82 -22.81 14.33
N GLN A 192 12.38 -23.98 14.04
CA GLN A 192 13.14 -24.85 14.95
C GLN A 192 14.09 -25.61 14.01
N TYR A 193 15.31 -25.13 13.70
CA TYR A 193 16.46 -25.04 14.59
C TYR A 193 16.40 -26.01 15.78
N ASP A 194 16.89 -27.21 15.49
CA ASP A 194 17.45 -28.14 16.46
C ASP A 194 18.47 -27.42 17.37
N PHE A 195 18.06 -27.11 18.60
CA PHE A 195 19.01 -27.04 19.71
C PHE A 195 19.05 -28.42 20.38
N THR A 196 19.71 -29.36 19.71
CA THR A 196 20.33 -30.52 20.38
C THR A 196 21.83 -30.51 20.14
N ARG A 197 22.52 -29.65 20.90
CA ARG A 197 23.94 -29.75 21.23
C ARG A 197 24.08 -29.43 22.72
N SER A 198 24.14 -30.49 23.53
CA SER A 198 25.32 -31.02 24.25
C SER A 198 25.42 -30.52 25.69
N PHE A 199 25.25 -31.45 26.63
CA PHE A 199 26.12 -31.58 27.79
C PHE A 199 26.87 -32.90 27.64
#